data_AF-A0A068SU37-F1
#
_entry.id   AF-A0A068SU37-F1
#
_cell.length_a   1.000
_cell.length_b   1.000
_cell.length_c   1.000
_cell.angle_alpha   90.00
_cell.angle_beta   90.00
_cell.angle_gamma   90.00
#
_symmetry.space_group_name_H-M   'P 1'
#
loop_
_entity.id
_entity.type
_entity.pdbx_description
1 polymer ?
#
loop_
_entity_poly.entity_id
_entity_poly.type
_entity_poly.pdbx_seq_one_letter_code
_entity_poly.pdbx_strand_id
1 'polypeptide(L)'
;MTQEFKELDVRPILKNGGEPFEAIMTAVGTLQPGQGLKLFAPFKPQPLYRVLDAKGFDHAVIELDGGDFEVRFTPRQHEAVAHSENAVSPELWAEPSVQLDLSDLDPPEPMQRILGAAEALNPGEVIFAVLAREPVFLFPELTRRGHQWVGNFDRDGSAYRIMIRTGKGVADA
;
A
#
# COMPACT_ATOMS: atom_id res chain seq x y z
N MET A 1 -11.56 -11.59 3.65
CA MET A 1 -11.13 -11.82 2.26
C MET A 1 -10.18 -13.02 2.27
N THR A 2 -10.46 -14.07 1.50
CA THR A 2 -9.60 -15.26 1.45
C THR A 2 -8.47 -14.97 0.48
N GLN A 3 -7.24 -14.82 0.97
CA GLN A 3 -6.09 -14.57 0.10
C GLN A 3 -5.81 -15.81 -0.74
N GLU A 4 -5.82 -15.67 -2.07
CA GLU A 4 -5.50 -16.76 -3.00
C GLU A 4 -3.99 -16.95 -3.11
N PHE A 5 -3.54 -18.20 -3.18
CA PHE A 5 -2.13 -18.55 -3.31
C PHE A 5 -1.90 -19.40 -4.56
N LYS A 6 -0.90 -19.00 -5.34
CA LYS A 6 -0.32 -19.85 -6.39
C LYS A 6 0.69 -20.79 -5.74
N GLU A 7 0.61 -22.09 -6.03
CA GLU A 7 1.51 -23.08 -5.44
C GLU A 7 2.69 -23.39 -6.37
N LEU A 8 3.88 -23.49 -5.79
CA LEU A 8 5.10 -23.91 -6.49
C LEU A 8 5.88 -24.87 -5.60
N ASP A 9 6.08 -26.09 -6.07
CA ASP A 9 6.91 -27.09 -5.39
C ASP A 9 8.29 -27.17 -6.05
N VAL A 10 9.34 -26.83 -5.30
CA VAL A 10 10.72 -26.85 -5.79
C VAL A 10 11.51 -28.06 -5.32
N ARG A 11 10.93 -28.92 -4.48
CA ARG A 11 11.58 -30.17 -4.02
C ARG A 11 12.00 -31.07 -5.19
N PRO A 12 11.18 -31.29 -6.24
CA PRO A 12 11.59 -32.10 -7.39
C PRO A 12 12.73 -31.47 -8.19
N ILE A 13 12.75 -30.14 -8.31
CA ILE A 13 13.78 -29.39 -9.05
C ILE A 13 15.13 -29.57 -8.35
N LEU A 14 15.16 -29.36 -7.03
CA LEU A 14 16.35 -29.52 -6.21
C LEU A 14 16.84 -30.98 -6.16
N LYS A 15 15.92 -31.94 -6.09
CA LYS A 15 16.25 -33.38 -6.12
C LYS A 15 16.96 -33.79 -7.41
N ASN A 16 16.65 -33.14 -8.52
CA ASN A 16 17.27 -33.37 -9.83
C ASN A 16 18.53 -32.51 -10.07
N GLY A 17 19.00 -31.76 -9.06
CA GLY A 17 20.17 -30.88 -9.17
C GLY A 17 19.92 -29.59 -9.96
N GLY A 18 18.66 -29.22 -10.21
CA GLY A 18 18.29 -27.99 -10.89
C GLY A 18 18.21 -26.78 -9.95
N GLU A 19 18.24 -25.58 -10.52
CA GLU A 19 18.12 -24.32 -9.79
C GLU A 19 16.65 -23.83 -9.77
N PRO A 20 16.03 -23.69 -8.59
CA PRO A 20 14.62 -23.30 -8.51
C PRO A 20 14.38 -21.78 -8.62
N PHE A 21 15.44 -20.96 -8.55
CA PHE A 21 15.31 -19.51 -8.46
C PHE A 21 14.54 -18.90 -9.65
N GLU A 22 14.89 -19.27 -10.87
CA GLU A 22 14.22 -18.80 -12.09
C GLU A 22 12.75 -19.20 -12.14
N ALA A 23 12.43 -20.43 -11.73
CA ALA A 23 11.04 -20.91 -11.65
C ALA A 23 10.23 -20.10 -10.62
N ILE A 24 10.85 -19.75 -9.50
CA ILE A 24 10.23 -18.90 -8.47
C ILE A 24 10.00 -17.48 -9.00
N MET A 25 11.00 -16.86 -9.64
CA MET A 25 10.85 -15.52 -10.21
C MET A 25 9.77 -15.48 -11.30
N THR A 26 9.70 -16.52 -12.14
CA THR A 26 8.63 -16.69 -13.13
C THR A 26 7.26 -16.81 -12.47
N ALA A 27 7.15 -17.60 -11.40
CA ALA A 27 5.90 -17.75 -10.67
C ALA A 27 5.45 -16.42 -10.02
N VAL A 28 6.38 -15.67 -9.43
CA VAL A 28 6.13 -14.34 -8.86
C VAL A 28 5.68 -13.34 -9.92
N GLY A 29 6.34 -13.31 -11.09
CA GLY A 29 5.99 -12.42 -12.20
C GLY A 29 4.64 -12.73 -12.88
N THR A 30 4.00 -13.85 -12.52
CA THR A 30 2.70 -14.28 -13.07
C THR A 30 1.58 -14.30 -12.03
N LEU A 31 1.82 -13.74 -10.84
CA LEU A 31 0.79 -13.57 -9.81
C LEU A 31 -0.22 -12.50 -10.20
N GLN A 32 -1.49 -12.74 -9.88
CA GLN A 32 -2.55 -11.73 -9.97
C GLN A 32 -2.40 -10.67 -8.86
N PRO A 33 -2.95 -9.45 -9.03
CA PRO A 33 -2.98 -8.46 -7.96
C PRO A 33 -3.58 -9.03 -6.66
N GLY A 34 -2.83 -8.94 -5.56
CA GLY A 34 -3.22 -9.47 -4.25
C GLY A 34 -3.02 -10.98 -4.04
N GLN A 35 -2.62 -11.73 -5.08
CA GLN A 35 -2.35 -13.16 -5.00
C GLN A 35 -0.97 -13.43 -4.37
N GLY A 36 -0.89 -14.38 -3.45
CA GLY A 36 0.35 -14.85 -2.83
C GLY A 36 1.00 -16.01 -3.57
N LEU A 37 2.25 -16.32 -3.22
CA LEU A 37 2.96 -17.52 -3.64
C LEU A 37 3.15 -18.45 -2.43
N LYS A 38 2.74 -19.71 -2.56
CA LYS A 38 3.05 -20.78 -1.61
C LYS A 38 4.16 -21.65 -2.20
N LEU A 39 5.32 -21.66 -1.56
CA LEU A 39 6.52 -22.35 -2.00
C LEU A 39 6.80 -23.55 -1.09
N PHE A 40 6.98 -24.74 -1.66
CA PHE A 40 7.44 -25.92 -0.92
C PHE A 40 8.92 -26.20 -1.20
N ALA A 41 9.73 -26.23 -0.16
CA ALA A 41 11.18 -26.44 -0.26
C ALA A 41 11.69 -27.36 0.87
N PRO A 42 12.76 -28.16 0.64
CA PRO A 42 13.30 -29.06 1.66
C PRO A 42 14.20 -28.34 2.69
N PHE A 43 14.34 -27.01 2.58
CA PHE A 43 15.09 -26.16 3.51
C PHE A 43 14.54 -24.73 3.47
N LYS A 44 14.90 -23.91 4.46
CA LYS A 44 14.53 -22.48 4.53
C LYS A 44 15.30 -21.66 3.48
N PRO A 45 14.66 -21.07 2.46
CA PRO A 45 15.36 -20.32 1.42
C PRO A 45 15.70 -18.90 1.90
N GLN A 46 16.62 -18.77 2.85
CA GLN A 46 17.02 -17.46 3.44
C GLN A 46 17.40 -16.40 2.39
N PRO A 47 18.16 -16.69 1.32
CA PRO A 47 18.47 -15.70 0.30
C PRO A 47 17.22 -15.19 -0.42
N LEU A 48 16.24 -16.07 -0.64
CA LEU A 48 15.00 -15.72 -1.33
C LEU A 48 14.14 -14.76 -0.54
N TYR A 49 14.14 -14.87 0.80
CA TYR A 49 13.40 -13.95 1.67
C TYR A 49 13.81 -12.50 1.43
N ARG A 50 15.12 -12.24 1.31
CA ARG A 50 15.65 -10.88 1.04
C ARG A 50 15.25 -10.38 -0.35
N VAL A 51 15.29 -11.26 -1.35
CA VAL A 51 14.92 -10.90 -2.72
C VAL A 51 13.45 -10.54 -2.82
N LEU A 52 12.57 -11.30 -2.18
CA LEU A 52 11.13 -11.06 -2.21
C LEU A 52 10.70 -9.93 -1.28
N ASP A 53 11.37 -9.73 -0.15
CA ASP A 53 11.21 -8.53 0.69
C ASP A 53 11.50 -7.25 -0.09
N ALA A 54 12.62 -7.19 -0.83
CA ALA A 54 12.96 -6.08 -1.71
C ALA A 54 11.96 -5.87 -2.87
N LYS A 55 11.18 -6.89 -3.21
CA LYS A 55 10.10 -6.83 -4.21
C LYS A 55 8.74 -6.51 -3.61
N GLY A 56 8.68 -6.16 -2.32
CA GLY A 56 7.44 -5.82 -1.63
C GLY A 56 6.59 -7.04 -1.31
N PHE A 57 7.21 -8.14 -0.86
CA PHE A 57 6.49 -9.30 -0.32
C PHE A 57 6.87 -9.52 1.15
N ASP A 58 5.88 -9.81 1.98
CA ASP A 58 6.08 -10.40 3.29
C ASP A 58 6.15 -11.93 3.17
N HIS A 59 6.73 -12.59 4.16
CA HIS A 59 6.85 -14.05 4.18
C HIS A 59 6.48 -14.65 5.52
N ALA A 60 5.84 -15.83 5.48
CA ALA A 60 5.59 -16.69 6.63
C ALA A 60 6.13 -18.09 6.33
N VAL A 61 6.76 -18.72 7.32
CA VAL A 61 7.38 -20.05 7.17
C VAL A 61 6.67 -21.02 8.10
N ILE A 62 6.25 -22.15 7.54
CA ILE A 62 5.63 -23.26 8.25
C ILE A 62 6.50 -24.49 8.01
N GLU A 63 6.91 -25.14 9.10
CA GLU A 63 7.61 -26.42 9.04
C GLU A 63 6.58 -27.54 8.89
N LEU A 64 6.77 -28.40 7.90
CA LEU A 64 5.90 -29.53 7.61
C LEU A 64 6.47 -30.81 8.19
N ASP A 65 5.59 -31.79 8.40
CA ASP A 65 6.00 -33.13 8.80
C ASP A 65 6.93 -33.75 7.75
N GLY A 66 8.13 -34.16 8.19
CA GLY A 66 9.18 -34.70 7.32
C GLY A 66 10.36 -33.77 7.05
N GLY A 67 10.38 -32.57 7.65
CA GLY A 67 11.50 -31.62 7.54
C GLY A 67 11.45 -30.72 6.30
N ASP A 68 10.35 -30.77 5.55
CA ASP A 68 10.06 -29.83 4.48
C ASP A 68 9.49 -28.52 5.04
N PHE A 69 9.54 -27.46 4.24
CA PHE A 69 9.06 -26.14 4.59
C PHE A 69 8.05 -25.65 3.56
N GLU A 70 6.94 -25.12 4.06
CA GLU A 70 6.02 -24.28 3.30
C GLU A 70 6.33 -22.82 3.61
N VAL A 71 6.72 -22.07 2.58
CA VAL A 71 6.93 -20.63 2.66
C VAL A 71 5.81 -19.92 1.92
N ARG A 72 5.02 -19.12 2.62
CA ARG A 72 4.00 -18.27 2.04
C ARG A 72 4.58 -16.88 1.84
N PHE A 73 4.73 -16.46 0.60
CA PHE A 73 5.00 -15.08 0.24
C PHE A 73 3.69 -14.38 -0.07
N THR A 74 3.42 -13.30 0.63
CA THR A 74 2.25 -12.46 0.42
C THR A 74 2.71 -11.13 -0.11
N PRO A 75 2.14 -10.58 -1.19
CA PRO A 75 2.42 -9.21 -1.58
C PRO A 75 2.21 -8.37 -0.34
N ARG A 76 3.28 -7.69 0.11
CA ARG A 76 3.15 -6.62 1.08
C ARG A 76 2.15 -5.71 0.43
N GLN A 77 1.00 -5.53 1.08
CA GLN A 77 0.20 -4.39 0.75
C GLN A 77 1.08 -3.20 1.10
N HIS A 78 1.88 -2.74 0.14
CA HIS A 78 2.10 -1.32 0.01
C HIS A 78 0.68 -0.80 -0.07
N GLU A 79 0.17 -0.33 1.07
CA GLU A 79 -0.41 0.99 1.20
C GLU A 79 -0.55 1.58 -0.21
N ALA A 80 -1.60 1.16 -0.93
CA ALA A 80 -1.81 1.63 -2.28
C ALA A 80 -2.03 3.11 -2.05
N VAL A 81 -1.01 3.91 -2.37
CA VAL A 81 -1.02 5.33 -2.15
C VAL A 81 -2.12 5.85 -3.07
N ALA A 82 -3.31 5.96 -2.49
CA ALA A 82 -4.50 6.40 -3.16
C ALA A 82 -4.25 7.87 -3.46
N HIS A 83 -4.33 8.23 -4.73
CA HIS A 83 -4.10 9.59 -5.18
C HIS A 83 -5.24 9.99 -6.09
N SER A 84 -5.56 11.28 -6.10
CA SER A 84 -6.49 11.81 -7.07
C SER A 84 -5.91 11.73 -8.48
N GLU A 85 -6.75 11.54 -9.49
CA GLU A 85 -6.32 11.42 -10.90
C GLU A 85 -5.51 12.63 -11.39
N ASN A 86 -5.75 13.80 -10.77
CA ASN A 86 -5.04 15.04 -11.05
C ASN A 86 -3.77 15.24 -10.21
N ALA A 87 -3.41 14.35 -9.27
CA ALA A 87 -2.23 14.47 -8.43
C ALA A 87 -0.94 14.14 -9.21
N VAL A 88 -0.40 15.13 -9.92
CA VAL A 88 0.87 15.00 -10.64
C VAL A 88 2.03 15.15 -9.66
N SER A 89 2.92 14.15 -9.62
CA SER A 89 4.13 14.09 -8.80
C SER A 89 3.94 14.53 -7.34
N PRO A 90 3.22 13.75 -6.51
CA PRO A 90 3.07 14.01 -5.08
C PRO A 90 4.41 14.18 -4.33
N GLU A 91 5.47 13.53 -4.80
CA GLU A 91 6.84 13.63 -4.27
C GLU A 91 7.48 15.02 -4.42
N LEU A 92 6.93 15.88 -5.28
CA LEU A 92 7.41 17.25 -5.50
C LEU A 92 6.62 18.30 -4.70
N TRP A 93 5.67 17.87 -3.87
CA TRP A 93 4.86 18.80 -3.08
C TRP A 93 5.70 19.43 -1.96
N ALA A 94 5.34 20.66 -1.60
CA ALA A 94 6.00 21.37 -0.51
C ALA A 94 5.73 20.69 0.84
N GLU A 95 6.55 21.00 1.84
CA GLU A 95 6.27 20.57 3.21
C GLU A 95 4.89 21.06 3.67
N PRO A 96 4.17 20.26 4.48
CA PRO A 96 2.83 20.62 4.91
C PRO A 96 2.83 21.92 5.70
N SER A 97 2.14 22.94 5.17
CA SER A 97 1.86 24.20 5.86
C SER A 97 1.00 23.98 7.10
N VAL A 98 0.14 22.96 7.07
CA VAL A 98 -0.81 22.63 8.15
C VAL A 98 -0.79 21.13 8.41
N GLN A 99 -0.71 20.78 9.69
CA GLN A 99 -0.75 19.40 10.17
C GLN A 99 -1.96 19.22 11.10
N LEU A 100 -2.84 18.27 10.78
CA LEU A 100 -4.07 18.01 11.53
C LEU A 100 -4.09 16.56 12.01
N ASP A 101 -4.09 16.36 13.32
CA ASP A 101 -4.45 15.05 13.88
C ASP A 101 -5.95 15.01 14.14
N LEU A 102 -6.65 14.19 13.38
CA LEU A 102 -8.09 14.00 13.42
C LEU A 102 -8.44 12.51 13.62
N SER A 103 -7.49 11.73 14.15
CA SER A 103 -7.67 10.32 14.43
C SER A 103 -8.71 10.08 15.54
N ASP A 104 -8.84 11.01 16.49
CA ASP A 104 -9.79 10.90 17.60
C ASP A 104 -11.23 11.34 17.26
N LEU A 105 -11.48 11.84 16.04
CA LEU A 105 -12.76 12.44 15.66
C LEU A 105 -13.61 11.49 14.79
N ASP A 106 -14.91 11.45 15.08
CA ASP A 106 -15.87 10.70 14.30
C ASP A 106 -16.34 11.46 13.04
N PRO A 107 -16.59 10.78 11.92
CA PRO A 107 -17.23 11.36 10.76
C PRO A 107 -18.60 11.95 11.10
N PRO A 108 -18.95 13.14 10.57
CA PRO A 108 -18.28 13.85 9.49
C PRO A 108 -17.26 14.92 9.93
N GLU A 109 -16.90 15.01 11.20
CA GLU A 109 -16.09 16.12 11.72
C GLU A 109 -14.70 16.26 11.08
N PRO A 110 -13.90 15.17 10.89
CA PRO A 110 -12.61 15.28 10.23
C PRO A 110 -12.71 15.89 8.83
N MET A 111 -13.74 15.50 8.08
CA MET A 111 -13.99 15.99 6.73
C MET A 111 -14.26 17.50 6.73
N GLN A 112 -15.09 17.99 7.66
CA GLN A 112 -15.39 19.41 7.77
C GLN A 112 -14.15 20.23 8.13
N ARG A 113 -13.30 19.72 9.04
CA ARG A 113 -12.05 20.39 9.44
C ARG A 113 -11.07 20.47 8.29
N ILE A 114 -10.89 19.39 7.54
CA ILE A 114 -9.99 19.34 6.39
C ILE A 114 -10.47 20.30 5.30
N LEU A 115 -11.75 20.27 4.94
CA LEU A 115 -12.30 21.15 3.90
C LEU A 115 -12.20 22.62 4.30
N GLY A 116 -12.54 22.96 5.56
CA GLY A 116 -12.40 24.33 6.05
C GLY A 116 -10.95 24.81 6.09
N ALA A 117 -10.01 23.94 6.45
CA ALA A 117 -8.58 24.25 6.37
C ALA A 117 -8.12 24.45 4.92
N ALA A 118 -8.58 23.61 3.99
CA ALA A 118 -8.23 23.72 2.57
C ALA A 118 -8.75 25.03 1.94
N GLU A 119 -9.93 25.50 2.36
CA GLU A 119 -10.49 26.79 1.92
C GLU A 119 -9.74 28.00 2.48
N ALA A 120 -9.14 27.88 3.67
CA ALA A 120 -8.40 28.97 4.31
C ALA A 120 -6.97 29.15 3.76
N LEU A 121 -6.45 28.14 3.05
CA LEU A 121 -5.08 28.13 2.53
C LEU A 121 -5.00 28.67 1.10
N ASN A 122 -3.82 29.20 0.76
CA ASN A 122 -3.55 29.63 -0.60
C ASN A 122 -3.37 28.42 -1.52
N PRO A 123 -3.70 28.55 -2.82
CA PRO A 123 -3.44 27.51 -3.79
C PRO A 123 -1.95 27.13 -3.86
N GLY A 124 -1.68 25.83 -3.77
CA GLY A 124 -0.36 25.22 -3.80
C GLY A 124 0.16 24.82 -2.43
N GLU A 125 -0.48 25.28 -1.35
CA GLU A 125 -0.18 24.86 0.02
C GLU A 125 -0.64 23.43 0.29
N VAL A 126 0.00 22.79 1.26
CA VAL A 126 -0.19 21.37 1.56
C VAL A 126 -0.70 21.20 2.99
N ILE A 127 -1.74 20.39 3.14
CA ILE A 127 -2.26 19.93 4.43
C ILE A 127 -1.84 18.47 4.58
N PHE A 128 -1.32 18.10 5.74
CA PHE A 128 -1.20 16.70 6.15
C PHE A 128 -2.21 16.42 7.26
N ALA A 129 -3.03 15.37 7.09
CA ALA A 129 -4.01 14.97 8.08
C ALA A 129 -3.89 13.47 8.42
N VAL A 130 -4.11 13.15 9.69
CA VAL A 130 -4.20 11.78 10.21
C VAL A 130 -5.64 11.51 10.61
N LEU A 131 -6.17 10.36 10.23
CA LEU A 131 -7.57 9.96 10.38
C LEU A 131 -7.64 8.54 10.94
N ALA A 132 -8.66 8.21 11.73
CA ALA A 132 -8.83 6.83 12.23
C ALA A 132 -9.23 5.82 11.15
N ARG A 133 -9.70 6.30 9.99
CA ARG A 133 -10.19 5.46 8.88
C ARG A 133 -10.10 6.19 7.56
N GLU A 134 -10.17 5.42 6.47
CA GLU A 134 -10.15 5.94 5.11
C GLU A 134 -11.36 6.86 4.83
N PRO A 135 -11.14 8.12 4.42
CA PRO A 135 -12.20 9.10 4.24
C PRO A 135 -12.80 9.06 2.82
N VAL A 136 -13.49 7.98 2.48
CA VAL A 136 -14.03 7.75 1.12
C VAL A 136 -14.91 8.89 0.57
N PHE A 137 -15.62 9.61 1.44
CA PHE A 137 -16.45 10.76 1.05
C PHE A 137 -15.67 12.06 0.85
N LEU A 138 -14.47 12.17 1.44
CA LEU A 138 -13.63 13.35 1.30
C LEU A 138 -12.99 13.43 -0.09
N PHE A 139 -12.63 12.29 -0.68
CA PHE A 139 -11.98 12.24 -1.99
C PHE A 139 -12.77 12.95 -3.10
N PRO A 140 -14.06 12.66 -3.34
CA PRO A 140 -14.83 13.36 -4.37
C PRO A 140 -15.02 14.85 -4.03
N GLU A 141 -15.13 15.22 -2.75
CA GLU A 141 -15.23 16.64 -2.33
C GLU A 141 -13.96 17.42 -2.68
N LEU A 142 -12.78 16.87 -2.36
CA LEU A 142 -11.48 17.47 -2.67
C LEU A 142 -11.30 17.63 -4.19
N THR A 143 -11.57 16.57 -4.95
CA THR A 143 -11.47 16.60 -6.42
C THR A 143 -12.44 17.60 -7.04
N ARG A 144 -13.70 17.67 -6.55
CA ARG A 144 -14.69 18.64 -7.04
C ARG A 144 -14.24 20.09 -6.82
N ARG A 145 -13.54 20.34 -5.72
CA ARG A 145 -12.99 21.66 -5.37
C ARG A 145 -11.64 21.93 -6.02
N GLY A 146 -11.17 21.05 -6.92
CA GLY A 146 -9.91 21.20 -7.64
C GLY A 146 -8.67 20.91 -6.81
N HIS A 147 -8.80 20.39 -5.59
CA HIS A 147 -7.68 19.99 -4.77
C HIS A 147 -7.11 18.64 -5.23
N GLN A 148 -5.83 18.44 -4.96
CA GLN A 148 -5.13 17.18 -5.21
C GLN A 148 -4.91 16.48 -3.87
N TRP A 149 -5.00 15.17 -3.82
CA TRP A 149 -4.75 14.43 -2.59
C TRP A 149 -3.99 13.15 -2.85
N VAL A 150 -3.28 12.70 -1.82
CA VAL A 150 -2.54 11.46 -1.79
C VAL A 150 -2.60 10.90 -0.38
N GLY A 151 -2.85 9.60 -0.20
CA GLY A 151 -2.97 9.03 1.13
C GLY A 151 -2.88 7.52 1.17
N ASN A 152 -2.66 7.01 2.36
CA ASN A 152 -2.48 5.61 2.66
C ASN A 152 -2.78 5.36 4.14
N PHE A 153 -3.10 4.12 4.49
CA PHE A 153 -2.94 3.68 5.87
C PHE A 153 -1.48 3.74 6.30
N ASP A 154 -1.23 3.77 7.60
CA ASP A 154 0.09 3.52 8.14
C ASP A 154 0.38 2.02 8.23
N ARG A 155 1.62 1.71 8.64
CA ARG A 155 2.19 0.37 8.57
C ARG A 155 1.40 -0.67 9.36
N ASP A 156 0.71 -0.27 10.43
CA ASP A 156 -0.12 -1.13 11.26
C ASP A 156 -1.61 -1.06 10.91
N GLY A 157 -2.00 -0.20 9.95
CA GLY A 157 -3.38 0.01 9.54
C GLY A 157 -4.24 0.72 10.59
N SER A 158 -3.62 1.33 11.60
CA SER A 158 -4.31 2.00 12.70
C SER A 158 -4.80 3.39 12.33
N ALA A 159 -4.10 4.07 11.42
CA ALA A 159 -4.43 5.42 11.01
C ALA A 159 -4.25 5.62 9.50
N TYR A 160 -5.18 6.34 8.89
CA TYR A 160 -5.10 6.80 7.51
C TYR A 160 -4.44 8.18 7.46
N ARG A 161 -3.32 8.28 6.74
CA ARG A 161 -2.57 9.51 6.50
C ARG A 161 -2.89 10.03 5.12
N ILE A 162 -3.21 11.31 5.03
CA ILE A 162 -3.52 11.97 3.77
C ILE A 162 -2.78 13.30 3.67
N MET A 163 -2.14 13.54 2.52
CA MET A 163 -1.69 14.86 2.12
C MET A 163 -2.64 15.42 1.08
N ILE A 164 -2.93 16.71 1.20
CA ILE A 164 -3.87 17.42 0.34
C ILE A 164 -3.17 18.69 -0.11
N ARG A 165 -2.97 18.83 -1.42
CA ARG A 165 -2.49 20.08 -2.02
C ARG A 165 -3.68 20.89 -2.48
N THR A 166 -3.79 22.10 -1.98
CA THR A 166 -4.88 23.00 -2.33
C THR A 166 -4.70 23.46 -3.79
N GLY A 167 -5.63 23.08 -4.66
CA GLY A 167 -5.72 23.66 -5.99
C GLY A 167 -6.41 25.02 -5.98
N LYS A 168 -6.25 25.79 -7.05
CA LYS A 168 -7.21 26.85 -7.36
C LYS A 168 -8.51 26.14 -7.69
N GLY A 169 -9.52 26.30 -6.85
CA GLY A 169 -10.87 25.87 -7.19
C GLY A 169 -11.18 26.36 -8.60
N VAL A 170 -11.74 25.49 -9.43
CA VAL A 170 -12.30 25.91 -10.70
C VAL A 170 -13.41 26.88 -10.33
N ALA A 171 -13.10 28.18 -10.34
CA ALA A 171 -14.12 29.20 -10.30
C ALA A 171 -14.88 29.00 -11.60
N ASP A 172 -16.08 28.43 -11.52
CA ASP A 172 -17.03 28.39 -12.61
C ASP A 172 -17.08 29.80 -13.22
N ALA A 173 -16.62 29.90 -14.47
CA ALA A 173 -16.68 31.08 -15.30
C ALA A 173 -18.06 31.20 -15.95
#